data_AF-A0A851XYP4-F1
#
_entry.id   AF-A0A851XYP4-F1
#
_cell.length_a   1.000
_cell.length_b   1.000
_cell.length_c   1.000
_cell.angle_alpha   90.00
_cell.angle_beta   90.00
_cell.angle_gamma   90.00
#
_symmetry.space_group_name_H-M   'P 1'
#
loop_
_entity.id
_entity.type
_entity.pdbx_description
1 polymer ?
#
loop_
_entity_poly.entity_id
_entity_poly.type
_entity_poly.pdbx_seq_one_letter_code
_entity_poly.pdbx_strand_id
1 'polypeptide(L)'
;SVLSKISLSILYFPDRYWHSTAAYTIATEINGKVHDLPPAHDEVYQWPGDLLKPDLVLLLTVDPEERAQRLQRRGLEKTKEEAELEANTLFRQRVEESYRRMVNPACQEVDASPSKEEVLNTVLQLIKKHCAL
;
A
#
# COMPACT_ATOMS: atom_id res chain seq x y z
N SER A 1 7.39 -32.76 -13.50
CA SER A 1 8.56 -31.87 -13.42
C SER A 1 8.27 -30.48 -13.94
N VAL A 2 7.70 -29.59 -13.12
CA VAL A 2 7.84 -28.13 -13.28
C VAL A 2 7.66 -27.48 -11.90
N LEU A 3 8.50 -27.89 -10.94
CA LEU A 3 8.73 -27.11 -9.72
C LEU A 3 10.20 -26.70 -9.78
N SER A 4 10.54 -25.85 -10.75
CA SER A 4 11.86 -25.25 -10.84
C SER A 4 11.98 -24.16 -9.79
N LYS A 5 12.35 -24.58 -8.58
CA LYS A 5 13.42 -23.99 -7.77
C LYS A 5 13.80 -22.56 -8.17
N ILE A 6 12.93 -21.60 -7.87
CA ILE A 6 13.33 -20.21 -7.69
C ILE A 6 13.97 -20.20 -6.32
N SER A 7 15.24 -19.81 -6.24
CA SER A 7 15.94 -19.62 -4.98
C SER A 7 15.27 -18.44 -4.27
N LEU A 8 14.25 -18.73 -3.45
CA LEU A 8 13.62 -17.75 -2.56
C LEU A 8 14.63 -17.39 -1.47
N SER A 9 15.49 -16.43 -1.76
CA SER A 9 15.89 -15.45 -0.76
C SER A 9 14.56 -14.93 -0.18
N ILE A 10 14.30 -15.23 1.09
CA ILE A 10 12.99 -15.16 1.76
C ILE A 10 12.19 -13.92 1.31
N LEU A 11 11.23 -14.14 0.41
CA LEU A 11 10.27 -13.12 -0.01
C LEU A 11 9.16 -13.08 1.03
N TYR A 12 9.35 -12.27 2.06
CA TYR A 12 8.38 -12.06 3.13
C TYR A 12 7.44 -10.93 2.72
N PHE A 13 6.15 -11.25 2.54
CA PHE A 13 5.08 -10.28 2.32
C PHE A 13 4.30 -10.09 3.63
N PRO A 14 4.77 -9.26 4.58
CA PRO A 14 3.93 -8.88 5.70
C PRO A 14 2.75 -8.06 5.16
N ASP A 15 1.53 -8.55 5.37
CA ASP A 15 0.34 -7.72 5.28
C ASP A 15 0.43 -6.67 6.39
N ARG A 16 0.54 -5.40 6.00
CA ARG A 16 0.64 -4.20 6.89
C ARG A 16 1.90 -4.18 7.75
N TYR A 17 2.97 -3.66 7.16
CA TYR A 17 4.20 -3.31 7.88
C TYR A 17 4.20 -1.81 8.25
N TRP A 18 5.38 -1.25 8.51
CA TRP A 18 5.58 0.14 8.92
C TRP A 18 4.80 1.17 8.09
N HIS A 19 4.80 1.10 6.74
CA HIS A 19 4.09 2.08 5.89
C HIS A 19 2.60 2.18 6.22
N SER A 20 1.94 1.06 6.55
CA SER A 20 0.51 1.09 6.89
C SER A 20 0.26 1.72 8.25
N THR A 21 1.04 1.37 9.27
CA THR A 21 0.93 2.01 10.58
C THR A 21 1.24 3.50 10.49
N ALA A 22 2.34 3.87 9.86
CA ALA A 22 2.76 5.26 9.73
C ALA A 22 1.73 6.10 8.95
N ALA A 23 1.19 5.61 7.83
CA ALA A 23 0.23 6.36 7.03
C ALA A 23 -1.08 6.61 7.79
N TYR A 24 -1.58 5.60 8.53
CA TYR A 24 -2.78 5.76 9.34
C TYR A 24 -2.54 6.66 10.55
N THR A 25 -1.42 6.53 11.25
CA THR A 25 -1.09 7.40 12.38
C THR A 25 -0.99 8.86 11.92
N ILE A 26 -0.24 9.15 10.84
CA ILE A 26 -0.11 10.51 10.31
C ILE A 26 -1.49 11.07 9.90
N ALA A 27 -2.31 10.27 9.21
CA ALA A 27 -3.64 10.71 8.77
C ALA A 27 -4.65 10.91 9.92
N THR A 28 -4.44 10.22 11.06
CA THR A 28 -5.28 10.30 12.26
C THR A 28 -4.90 11.49 13.14
N GLU A 29 -3.60 11.74 13.32
CA GLU A 29 -3.09 12.85 14.14
C GLU A 29 -3.39 14.23 13.53
N ILE A 30 -3.46 14.31 12.21
CA ILE A 30 -3.95 15.50 11.53
C ILE A 30 -5.48 15.44 11.54
N ASN A 31 -6.14 16.57 11.85
CA ASN A 31 -7.62 16.69 11.78
C ASN A 31 -8.11 17.57 10.61
N GLY A 32 -7.19 18.00 9.76
CA GLY A 32 -7.44 18.92 8.64
C GLY A 32 -7.41 18.29 7.25
N LYS A 33 -7.06 19.09 6.25
CA LYS A 33 -6.96 18.69 4.83
C LYS A 33 -5.58 18.13 4.53
N VAL A 34 -5.38 17.67 3.30
CA VAL A 34 -4.10 17.13 2.80
C VAL A 34 -2.94 18.12 2.91
N HIS A 35 -3.21 19.43 2.88
CA HIS A 35 -2.16 20.45 3.06
C HIS A 35 -1.67 20.59 4.50
N ASP A 36 -2.44 20.09 5.48
CA ASP A 36 -2.05 20.09 6.89
C ASP A 36 -1.15 18.90 7.23
N LEU A 37 -0.91 17.99 6.27
CA LEU A 37 0.05 16.91 6.42
C LEU A 37 1.48 17.47 6.46
N PRO A 38 2.39 16.82 7.23
CA PRO A 38 3.81 17.17 7.24
C PRO A 38 4.40 17.26 5.82
N PRO A 39 5.39 18.13 5.57
CA PRO A 39 6.00 18.26 4.25
C PRO A 39 6.56 16.93 3.73
N ALA A 40 6.59 16.72 2.41
CA ALA A 40 7.01 15.46 1.79
C ALA A 40 8.46 15.00 2.11
N HIS A 41 9.27 15.86 2.72
CA HIS A 41 10.64 15.58 3.13
C HIS A 41 10.83 15.48 4.65
N ASP A 42 9.73 15.48 5.39
CA ASP A 42 9.73 15.33 6.84
C ASP A 42 10.22 13.92 7.25
N GLU A 43 10.91 13.83 8.38
CA GLU A 43 11.46 12.59 8.92
C GLU A 43 10.36 11.55 9.19
N VAL A 44 9.13 11.98 9.46
CA VAL A 44 7.99 11.07 9.68
C VAL A 44 7.68 10.18 8.47
N TYR A 45 8.11 10.56 7.27
CA TYR A 45 7.93 9.78 6.05
C TYR A 45 9.13 8.90 5.70
N GLN A 46 10.22 9.01 6.46
CA GLN A 46 11.41 8.20 6.24
C GLN A 46 11.27 6.86 6.95
N TRP A 47 11.64 5.81 6.25
CA TRP A 47 11.76 4.49 6.86
C TRP A 47 12.72 4.51 8.06
N PRO A 48 12.35 3.90 9.18
CA PRO A 48 13.14 3.97 10.39
C PRO A 48 14.37 3.05 10.29
N GLY A 49 15.51 3.54 10.77
CA GLY A 49 16.81 2.87 10.57
C GLY A 49 17.00 1.55 11.35
N ASP A 50 16.13 1.27 12.31
CA ASP A 50 16.11 0.07 13.15
C ASP A 50 15.33 -1.10 12.52
N LEU A 51 14.57 -0.85 11.44
CA LEU A 51 13.83 -1.89 10.71
C LEU A 51 14.55 -2.35 9.45
N LEU A 52 14.47 -3.65 9.17
CA LEU A 52 14.95 -4.23 7.92
C LEU A 52 14.20 -3.61 6.73
N LYS A 53 14.91 -2.82 5.95
CA LYS A 53 14.36 -2.10 4.81
C LYS A 53 14.03 -3.05 3.65
N PRO A 54 12.78 -3.06 3.14
CA PRO A 54 12.45 -3.83 1.94
C PRO A 54 13.09 -3.21 0.70
N ASP A 55 13.42 -4.05 -0.28
CA ASP A 55 13.94 -3.60 -1.58
C ASP A 55 12.83 -2.98 -2.44
N LEU A 56 11.61 -3.53 -2.36
CA LEU A 56 10.44 -3.10 -3.13
C LEU A 56 9.20 -3.02 -2.23
N VAL A 57 8.45 -1.92 -2.33
CA VAL A 57 7.14 -1.73 -1.69
C VAL A 57 6.11 -1.45 -2.76
N LEU A 58 5.04 -2.25 -2.80
CA LEU A 58 3.94 -2.12 -3.76
C LEU A 58 2.69 -1.63 -3.03
N LEU A 59 2.12 -0.51 -3.49
CA LEU A 59 0.84 -0.01 -3.01
C LEU A 59 -0.24 -0.40 -4.02
N LEU A 60 -1.07 -1.36 -3.65
CA LEU A 60 -2.21 -1.77 -4.49
C LEU A 60 -3.33 -0.75 -4.35
N THR A 61 -3.60 0.01 -5.41
CA THR A 61 -4.71 0.96 -5.48
C THR A 61 -5.87 0.33 -6.24
N VAL A 62 -7.11 0.58 -5.83
CA VAL A 62 -8.30 0.08 -6.52
C VAL A 62 -9.22 1.25 -6.74
N ASP A 63 -9.80 1.32 -7.94
CA ASP A 63 -10.81 2.30 -8.27
C ASP A 63 -11.96 2.27 -7.23
N PRO A 64 -12.45 3.43 -6.74
CA PRO A 64 -13.51 3.48 -5.75
C PRO A 64 -14.78 2.72 -6.13
N GLU A 65 -15.16 2.70 -7.41
CA GLU A 65 -16.35 1.99 -7.89
C GLU A 65 -16.14 0.48 -7.85
N GLU A 66 -14.99 0.01 -8.33
CA GLU A 66 -14.62 -1.42 -8.28
C GLU A 66 -14.47 -1.90 -6.83
N ARG A 67 -13.91 -1.06 -5.95
CA ARG A 67 -13.84 -1.34 -4.50
C ARG A 67 -15.23 -1.52 -3.90
N ALA A 68 -16.18 -0.64 -4.21
CA ALA A 68 -17.55 -0.74 -3.73
C ALA A 68 -18.24 -2.02 -4.22
N GLN A 69 -18.06 -2.37 -5.51
CA GLN A 69 -18.61 -3.62 -6.07
C GLN A 69 -18.02 -4.86 -5.39
N ARG A 70 -16.70 -4.92 -5.19
CA ARG A 70 -16.03 -6.04 -4.51
C ARG A 70 -16.49 -6.20 -3.06
N LEU A 71 -16.68 -5.09 -2.34
CA LEU A 71 -17.20 -5.09 -0.97
C LEU A 71 -18.65 -5.58 -0.90
N GLN A 72 -19.52 -5.14 -1.81
CA GLN A 72 -20.89 -5.62 -1.91
C GLN A 72 -20.95 -7.14 -2.18
N ARG A 73 -20.09 -7.64 -3.07
CA ARG A 73 -19.98 -9.08 -3.38
C ARG A 73 -19.44 -9.91 -2.22
N ARG A 74 -18.62 -9.32 -1.33
CA ARG A 74 -18.01 -10.01 -0.19
C ARG A 74 -19.05 -10.39 0.87
N GLY A 75 -20.14 -9.63 1.02
CA GLY A 75 -21.23 -9.92 1.97
C GLY A 75 -20.82 -9.97 3.44
N LEU A 76 -19.59 -9.56 3.78
CA LEU A 76 -19.03 -9.54 5.13
C LEU A 76 -19.18 -8.15 5.73
N GLU A 77 -19.35 -8.07 7.05
CA GLU A 77 -19.32 -6.80 7.76
C GLU A 77 -17.97 -6.09 7.53
N LYS A 78 -18.04 -4.79 7.23
CA LYS A 78 -16.86 -3.96 7.04
C LYS A 78 -16.08 -3.89 8.34
N THR A 79 -14.76 -4.00 8.25
CA THR A 79 -13.90 -3.67 9.38
C THR A 79 -14.05 -2.18 9.73
N LYS A 80 -13.75 -1.81 10.98
CA LYS A 80 -13.81 -0.42 11.44
C LYS A 80 -12.97 0.52 10.55
N GLU A 81 -11.77 0.09 10.17
CA GLU A 81 -10.89 0.83 9.25
C GLU A 81 -11.51 1.00 7.86
N GLU A 82 -12.12 -0.05 7.29
CA GLU A 82 -12.79 0.03 5.99
C GLU A 82 -13.97 1.00 6.02
N ALA A 83 -14.75 1.00 7.11
CA ALA A 83 -15.87 1.91 7.32
C ALA A 83 -15.42 3.37 7.49
N GLU A 84 -14.35 3.63 8.23
CA GLU A 84 -13.78 4.96 8.43
C GLU A 84 -13.21 5.53 7.11
N LEU A 85 -12.51 4.71 6.32
CA LEU A 85 -12.00 5.09 5.01
C LEU A 85 -13.09 5.38 3.97
N GLU A 86 -14.26 4.76 4.11
CA GLU A 86 -15.39 4.97 3.21
C GLU A 86 -16.23 6.17 3.61
N ALA A 87 -16.44 6.37 4.92
CA ALA A 87 -17.21 7.48 5.45
C ALA A 87 -16.47 8.82 5.35
N ASN A 88 -15.13 8.82 5.32
CA ASN A 88 -14.33 10.03 5.36
C ASN A 88 -13.37 10.14 4.17
N THR A 89 -13.84 10.76 3.09
CA THR A 89 -13.05 11.04 1.88
C THR A 89 -11.76 11.82 2.18
N LEU A 90 -11.78 12.75 3.14
CA LEU A 90 -10.59 13.52 3.53
C LEU A 90 -9.56 12.64 4.26
N PHE A 91 -10.02 11.73 5.12
CA PHE A 91 -9.14 10.74 5.75
C PHE A 91 -8.48 9.85 4.71
N ARG A 92 -9.23 9.33 3.74
CA ARG A 92 -8.69 8.53 2.64
C ARG A 92 -7.62 9.29 1.86
N GLN A 93 -7.90 10.52 1.45
CA GLN A 93 -6.95 11.36 0.73
C GLN A 93 -5.65 11.59 1.52
N ARG A 94 -5.75 11.74 2.85
CA ARG A 94 -4.57 11.90 3.72
C ARG A 94 -3.75 10.63 3.83
N VAL A 95 -4.40 9.48 3.95
CA VAL A 95 -3.73 8.17 3.98
C VAL A 95 -3.00 7.94 2.65
N GLU A 96 -3.68 8.12 1.51
CA GLU A 96 -3.09 7.99 0.18
C GLU A 96 -1.89 8.93 -0.02
N GLU A 97 -2.06 10.20 0.34
CA GLU A 97 -0.97 11.18 0.23
C GLU A 97 0.20 10.82 1.16
N SER A 98 -0.06 10.29 2.35
CA SER A 98 0.99 9.85 3.26
C SER A 98 1.81 8.72 2.64
N TYR A 99 1.18 7.76 1.96
CA TYR A 99 1.91 6.73 1.21
C TYR A 99 2.74 7.31 0.06
N ARG A 100 2.24 8.31 -0.67
CA ARG A 100 3.00 8.96 -1.76
C ARG A 100 4.23 9.71 -1.25
N ARG A 101 4.18 10.25 -0.03
CA ARG A 101 5.28 10.99 0.59
C ARG A 101 6.33 10.08 1.23
N MET A 102 6.01 8.80 1.47
CA MET A 102 6.95 7.85 2.07
C MET A 102 8.16 7.59 1.18
N VAL A 103 9.34 7.57 1.80
CA VAL A 103 10.62 7.39 1.13
C VAL A 103 11.51 6.39 1.87
N ASN A 104 12.47 5.84 1.12
CA ASN A 104 13.50 4.92 1.63
C ASN A 104 12.97 3.60 2.22
N PRO A 105 12.09 2.83 1.55
CA PRO A 105 11.82 2.92 0.13
C PRO A 105 10.47 3.60 -0.16
N ALA A 106 10.39 4.18 -1.36
CA ALA A 106 9.14 4.75 -1.86
C ALA A 106 8.14 3.64 -2.21
N CYS A 107 6.85 3.95 -2.06
CA CYS A 107 5.77 3.07 -2.51
C CYS A 107 5.62 3.15 -4.04
N GLN A 108 5.66 2.01 -4.71
CA GLN A 108 5.31 1.92 -6.13
C GLN A 108 3.83 1.56 -6.26
N GLU A 109 3.03 2.46 -6.81
CA GLU A 109 1.60 2.24 -7.03
C GLU A 109 1.37 1.17 -8.12
N VAL A 110 0.40 0.29 -7.88
CA VAL A 110 -0.06 -0.74 -8.82
C VAL A 110 -1.58 -0.73 -8.83
N ASP A 111 -2.15 -0.51 -10.01
CA ASP A 111 -3.60 -0.60 -10.18
C ASP A 111 -4.06 -2.06 -10.05
N ALA A 112 -4.90 -2.29 -9.03
CA ALA A 112 -5.50 -3.55 -8.68
C ALA A 112 -7.00 -3.63 -9.03
N SER A 113 -7.51 -2.67 -9.81
CA SER A 113 -8.86 -2.66 -10.40
C SER A 113 -9.10 -3.77 -11.44
N PRO A 114 -8.12 -4.14 -12.28
CA PRO A 114 -8.26 -5.26 -13.22
C PRO A 114 -8.46 -6.63 -12.53
N SER A 115 -8.52 -7.69 -13.33
CA SER A 115 -8.66 -9.06 -12.82
C SER A 115 -7.46 -9.48 -11.97
N LYS A 116 -7.66 -10.43 -11.05
CA LYS A 116 -6.58 -10.94 -10.18
C LYS A 116 -5.36 -11.43 -10.97
N GLU A 117 -5.58 -12.02 -12.13
CA GLU A 117 -4.51 -12.56 -12.99
C GLU A 117 -3.69 -11.43 -13.63
N GLU A 118 -4.34 -10.36 -14.09
CA GLU A 118 -3.66 -9.19 -14.66
C GLU A 118 -2.83 -8.44 -13.60
N VAL A 119 -3.39 -8.27 -12.41
CA VAL A 119 -2.69 -7.65 -11.27
C VAL A 119 -1.49 -8.51 -10.87
N LEU A 120 -1.66 -9.83 -10.77
CA LEU A 120 -0.56 -10.75 -10.48
C LEU A 120 0.55 -10.67 -11.53
N ASN A 121 0.20 -10.66 -12.81
CA ASN A 121 1.17 -10.54 -13.90
C ASN A 121 1.95 -9.23 -13.82
N THR A 122 1.27 -8.12 -13.52
CA THR A 122 1.87 -6.81 -13.34
C THR A 122 2.86 -6.82 -12.17
N VAL A 123 2.43 -7.32 -11.00
CA VAL A 123 3.29 -7.45 -9.81
C VAL A 123 4.51 -8.31 -10.10
N LEU A 124 4.35 -9.45 -10.77
CA LEU A 124 5.45 -10.34 -11.13
C LEU A 124 6.44 -9.68 -12.08
N GLN A 125 5.98 -8.89 -13.05
CA GLN A 125 6.86 -8.13 -13.95
C GLN A 125 7.67 -7.08 -13.18
N LEU A 126 7.05 -6.40 -12.22
CA LEU A 126 7.73 -5.43 -11.36
C LEU A 126 8.79 -6.07 -10.48
N ILE A 127 8.47 -7.20 -9.86
CA ILE A 127 9.42 -7.97 -9.06
C ILE A 127 10.61 -8.42 -9.92
N LYS A 128 10.35 -8.98 -11.12
CA LYS A 128 11.44 -9.40 -12.04
C LYS A 128 12.36 -8.24 -12.42
N LYS A 129 11.78 -7.10 -12.78
CA LYS A 129 12.54 -5.87 -13.11
C LYS A 129 13.41 -5.42 -11.94
N HIS A 130 12.89 -5.51 -10.72
CA HIS A 130 13.60 -5.08 -9.51
C HIS A 130 14.70 -6.07 -9.09
N CYS A 131 14.46 -7.37 -9.24
CA CYS A 131 15.44 -8.42 -8.90
C CYS A 131 16.51 -8.67 -9.98
N ALA A 132 16.49 -7.94 -11.11
CA ALA A 132 17.39 -8.14 -12.25
C ALA A 132 17.45 -9.61 -12.75
N LEU A 133 16.28 -10.24 -12.90
CA LEU A 133 16.10 -11.54 -13.57
C LEU A 133 15.69 -11.35 -15.04
#